data_AF-A0A9E4ZG49-F1
#
_entry.id   AF-A0A9E4ZG49-F1
#
_cell.length_a   1.000
_cell.length_b   1.000
_cell.length_c   1.000
_cell.angle_alpha   90.00
_cell.angle_beta   90.00
_cell.angle_gamma   90.00
#
_symmetry.space_group_name_H-M   'P 1'
#
loop_
_entity.id
_entity.type
_entity.pdbx_description
1 polymer ?
#
loop_
_entity_poly.entity_id
_entity_poly.type
_entity_poly.pdbx_seq_one_letter_code
_entity_poly.pdbx_strand_id
1 'polypeptide(L)' 'MIEIRAQPGPQHQFLESTADIVLYGGTTGSGKSFCKLMELTRHTNHKGFGAVIFRHTSVQVHMKVACGIPPN' A
#
# COMPACT_ATOMS: atom_id res chain seq x y z
N MET A 1 3.77 -0.90 22.94
CA MET A 1 2.81 -1.41 21.94
C MET A 1 2.82 -0.43 20.78
N ILE A 2 3.14 -0.87 19.56
CA ILE A 2 3.18 0.01 18.38
C ILE A 2 1.79 0.00 17.76
N GLU A 3 1.18 1.17 17.62
CA GLU A 3 -0.14 1.34 17.01
C GLU A 3 0.02 1.82 15.56
N ILE A 4 -0.61 1.09 14.63
CA ILE A 4 -0.63 1.45 13.20
C ILE A 4 -1.99 2.10 12.92
N ARG A 5 -1.99 3.42 12.74
CA ARG A 5 -3.21 4.19 12.46
C ARG A 5 -2.99 5.28 11.43
N ALA A 6 -4.07 5.70 10.78
CA ALA A 6 -4.05 6.89 9.92
C ALA A 6 -3.70 8.13 10.76
N GLN A 7 -2.92 9.03 10.15
CA GLN A 7 -2.69 10.34 10.75
C GLN A 7 -3.92 11.23 10.59
N PRO A 8 -4.22 12.09 11.58
CA PRO A 8 -5.34 13.02 11.49
C PRO A 8 -5.20 13.92 10.26
N GLY A 9 -6.33 14.24 9.64
CA GLY A 9 -6.40 15.06 8.43
C GLY A 9 -6.53 14.20 7.16
N PRO A 10 -5.76 14.48 6.09
CA PRO A 10 -6.04 13.92 4.76
C PRO A 10 -5.99 12.38 4.69
N GLN A 11 -5.12 11.72 5.48
CA GLN A 11 -5.05 10.26 5.49
C GLN A 11 -6.32 9.65 6.09
N HIS A 12 -6.82 10.24 7.17
CA HIS A 12 -8.05 9.81 7.82
C HIS A 12 -9.25 10.03 6.88
N GLN A 13 -9.36 11.20 6.26
CA GLN A 13 -10.43 11.49 5.28
C GLN A 13 -10.41 10.55 4.08
N PHE A 14 -9.21 10.21 3.57
CA PHE A 14 -9.08 9.22 2.51
C PHE A 14 -9.57 7.84 2.97
N LEU A 15 -9.19 7.43 4.18
CA LEU A 15 -9.61 6.15 4.71
C LEU A 15 -11.09 6.13 5.09
N GLU A 16 -11.70 7.21 5.54
CA GLU A 16 -13.13 7.21 5.89
C GLU A 16 -14.06 7.32 4.68
N SER A 17 -13.52 7.69 3.51
CA SER A 17 -14.33 7.88 2.31
C SER A 17 -15.00 6.57 1.88
N THR A 18 -16.31 6.63 1.65
CA THR A 18 -17.13 5.55 1.11
C THR A 18 -17.32 5.66 -0.40
N ALA A 19 -16.61 6.57 -1.08
CA ALA A 19 -16.75 6.78 -2.51
C ALA A 19 -16.17 5.61 -3.31
N ASP A 20 -16.79 5.27 -4.43
CA ASP A 20 -16.31 4.22 -5.34
C ASP A 20 -14.91 4.54 -5.91
N ILE A 21 -14.59 5.83 -6.07
CA ILE A 21 -13.30 6.33 -6.53
C ILE A 21 -12.86 7.49 -5.65
N VAL A 22 -11.68 7.37 -5.03
CA VAL A 22 -11.09 8.40 -4.18
C VAL A 22 -9.76 8.88 -4.79
N LEU A 23 -9.64 10.19 -4.99
CA LEU A 23 -8.42 10.83 -5.48
C LEU A 23 -7.63 11.46 -4.32
N TYR A 24 -6.43 10.93 -4.05
CA TYR A 24 -5.58 11.40 -2.95
C TYR A 24 -4.33 12.15 -3.45
N GLY A 25 -4.48 13.46 -3.64
CA GLY A 25 -3.40 14.38 -4.06
C GLY A 25 -2.48 14.80 -2.91
N GLY A 26 -1.29 15.34 -3.23
CA GLY A 26 -0.34 15.91 -2.25
C GLY A 26 1.12 15.60 -2.55
N THR A 27 2.02 16.10 -1.71
CA THR A 27 3.48 16.00 -1.90
C THR A 27 4.04 14.61 -1.55
N THR A 28 5.29 14.35 -1.97
CA THR A 28 6.07 13.20 -1.52
C THR A 28 6.20 13.20 0.01
N GLY A 29 5.97 12.05 0.64
CA GLY A 29 6.00 11.93 2.11
C GLY A 29 4.66 12.12 2.82
N SER A 30 3.60 12.55 2.12
CA SER A 30 2.24 12.70 2.70
C SER A 30 1.52 11.38 3.07
N GLY A 31 2.20 10.24 3.00
CA GLY A 31 1.66 8.94 3.39
C GLY A 31 0.74 8.28 2.36
N LYS A 32 0.87 8.60 1.06
CA LYS A 32 0.02 8.01 0.00
C LYS A 32 0.17 6.50 -0.09
N SER A 33 1.40 6.00 -0.04
CA SER A 33 1.69 4.57 -0.07
C SER A 33 1.11 3.85 1.15
N PHE A 34 1.16 4.49 2.32
CA PHE A 34 0.57 3.97 3.55
C PHE A 34 -0.95 3.83 3.44
N CYS A 35 -1.64 4.88 2.98
CA CYS A 35 -3.09 4.87 2.80
C CYS A 35 -3.54 3.78 1.82
N LYS A 36 -2.82 3.58 0.72
CA LYS A 36 -3.11 2.51 -0.25
C LYS A 36 -3.04 1.12 0.36
N LEU A 37 -2.07 0.85 1.23
CA LEU A 37 -1.94 -0.46 1.89
C LEU A 37 -3.03 -0.66 2.94
N MET A 38 -3.32 0.37 3.74
CA MET A 38 -4.40 0.33 4.73
C MET A 38 -5.77 0.09 4.08
N GLU A 39 -6.02 0.70 2.92
CA GLU A 39 -7.24 0.48 2.15
C GLU A 39 -7.46 -0.99 1.78
N LEU A 40 -6.39 -1.70 1.40
CA LEU A 40 -6.48 -3.13 1.10
C LEU A 40 -6.83 -3.95 2.34
N THR A 41 -6.30 -3.58 3.51
CA THR A 41 -6.54 -4.33 4.74
C THR A 41 -8.01 -4.36 5.15
N ARG A 42 -8.80 -3.33 4.81
CA ARG A 42 -10.25 -3.30 5.08
C ARG A 42 -11.01 -4.45 4.45
N HIS A 43 -10.57 -4.87 3.29
CA HIS A 43 -11.31 -5.83 2.47
C HIS A 43 -10.79 -7.26 2.63
N THR A 44 -9.76 -7.47 3.46
CA THR A 44 -9.14 -8.79 3.69
C THR A 44 -10.10 -9.85 4.23
N ASN A 45 -11.17 -9.43 4.91
CA ASN A 45 -12.17 -10.33 5.48
C ASN A 45 -13.22 -10.79 4.45
N HIS A 46 -13.20 -10.30 3.21
CA HIS A 46 -14.10 -10.75 2.15
C HIS A 46 -13.51 -11.95 1.40
N LYS A 47 -14.26 -13.06 1.39
CA LYS A 47 -13.86 -14.28 0.66
C LYS A 47 -13.73 -13.97 -0.83
N GLY A 48 -12.54 -14.21 -1.39
CA GLY A 48 -12.24 -13.95 -2.81
C GLY A 48 -11.81 -12.51 -3.12
N PHE A 49 -11.52 -11.69 -2.11
CA PHE A 49 -10.97 -10.34 -2.34
C PHE A 49 -9.63 -10.39 -3.08
N GLY A 50 -9.54 -9.63 -4.18
CA GLY A 50 -8.32 -9.42 -4.93
C GLY A 50 -8.17 -7.94 -5.27
N ALA A 51 -6.94 -7.44 -5.20
CA ALA A 51 -6.65 -6.05 -5.51
C ALA A 51 -5.32 -5.89 -6.24
N VAL A 52 -5.21 -4.84 -7.05
CA VAL A 52 -4.04 -4.54 -7.86
C VAL A 52 -3.59 -3.10 -7.59
N ILE A 53 -2.30 -2.92 -7.31
CA ILE A 53 -1.69 -1.61 -7.16
C ILE A 53 -0.87 -1.29 -8.41
N PHE A 54 -1.30 -0.30 -9.17
CA PHE A 54 -0.54 0.20 -10.32
C PHE A 54 0.51 1.24 -9.91
N ARG A 55 1.65 1.21 -10.61
CA ARG A 55 2.73 2.21 -10.52
C ARG A 55 3.24 2.55 -11.91
N HIS A 56 3.52 3.83 -12.14
CA HIS A 56 3.99 4.36 -13.43
C HIS A 56 5.32 3.73 -13.87
N THR A 57 6.23 3.45 -12.94
CA THR A 57 7.45 2.67 -13.17
C THR A 57 7.43 1.40 -12.31
N SER A 58 7.25 0.26 -12.96
CA SER A 58 7.69 -1.03 -12.43
C SER A 58 9.21 -1.07 -12.49
N VAL A 59 9.90 -0.52 -11.47
CA VAL A 59 11.17 -1.16 -11.12
C VAL A 59 10.77 -2.55 -10.64
N GLN A 60 10.93 -3.52 -11.53
CA GLN A 60 10.77 -4.93 -11.20
C GLN A 60 11.64 -5.19 -9.98
N VAL A 61 10.99 -5.44 -8.84
CA VAL A 61 11.67 -5.89 -7.63
C VAL A 61 12.16 -7.29 -7.96
N HIS A 62 13.34 -7.37 -8.58
CA HIS A 62 14.05 -8.62 -8.65
C HIS A 62 14.36 -8.98 -7.20
N MET A 63 13.74 -10.03 -6.68
CA MET A 63 14.36 -10.75 -5.58
C MET A 63 15.74 -11.16 -6.08
N LYS A 64 16.78 -10.38 -5.76
CA LYS A 64 18.14 -10.88 -5.81
C LYS A 64 18.18 -11.99 -4.78
N VAL A 65 17.99 -13.22 -5.24
CA VAL A 65 18.53 -14.37 -4.53
C VAL A 65 20.02 -14.09 -4.45
N ALA A 66 20.50 -13.75 -3.25
CA ALA A 66 21.92 -13.73 -3.00
C ALA A 66 22.39 -15.18 -3.15
N CYS A 67 22.89 -15.52 -4.33
CA CYS A 67 23.63 -16.76 -4.55
C CYS A 67 24.90 -16.67 -3.71
N GLY A 68 24.91 -17.40 -2.59
CA GLY A 68 26.05 -17.58 -1.71
C GLY A 68 26.47 -19.04 -1.62
N ILE A 69 26.36 -19.81 -2.72
CA ILE A 69 26.88 -21.17 -2.80
C ILE A 69 27.84 -21.23 -4.00
N PRO A 70 29.16 -21.31 -3.78
CA PRO A 70 30.09 -21.56 -4.88
C PRO A 70 29.85 -22.97 -5.44
N PRO A 71 30.01 -23.18 -6.76
CA PRO A 71 29.89 -24.50 -7.35
C PRO A 71 31.12 -25.34 -6.99
N ASN A 72 30.88 -26.43 -6.24
CA ASN A 72 31.79 -27.53 -5.86
C ASN A 72 33.14 -27.16 -5.24
#